data_AF-A0A1Y0BD97-F1
#
_entry.id   AF-A0A1Y0BD97-F1
#
_cell.length_a   1.000
_cell.length_b   1.000
_cell.length_c   1.000
_cell.angle_alpha   90.00
_cell.angle_beta   90.00
_cell.angle_gamma   90.00
#
_symmetry.space_group_name_H-M   'P 1'
#
loop_
_entity.id
_entity.type
_entity.pdbx_description
1 polymer ?
#
loop_
_entity_poly.entity_id
_entity_poly.type
_entity_poly.pdbx_seq_one_letter_code
_entity_poly.pdbx_strand_id
1 'polypeptide(L)' 'MRLPLEGLVDASAEMDRLGREIAKLEQAISRAEARLANPAFVDKAPADVVATERARLAEFGEQRATLTAQRERMAALSS' A
#
# COMPACT_ATOMS: atom_id res chain seq x y z
N MET A 1 20.49 29.90 -14.01
CA MET A 1 19.73 28.63 -14.00
C MET A 1 20.11 27.87 -12.73
N ARG A 2 19.28 27.92 -11.67
CA ARG A 2 19.46 27.15 -10.43
C ARG A 2 18.22 26.25 -10.30
N LEU A 3 18.32 25.04 -10.83
CA LEU A 3 17.36 23.96 -10.64
C LEU A 3 17.98 22.60 -10.21
N PRO A 4 19.18 22.49 -9.59
CA PRO A 4 19.62 21.18 -9.10
C PRO A 4 18.96 20.74 -7.78
N LEU A 5 18.44 21.65 -6.95
CA LEU A 5 18.04 21.32 -5.56
C LEU A 5 16.52 21.17 -5.38
N GLU A 6 15.68 22.11 -5.83
CA GLU A 6 14.21 21.99 -5.73
C GLU A 6 13.68 20.66 -6.28
N GLY A 7 14.11 20.25 -7.48
CA GLY A 7 13.64 18.98 -8.08
C GLY A 7 14.13 17.72 -7.37
N LEU A 8 15.29 17.76 -6.70
CA LEU A 8 15.79 16.65 -5.89
C LEU A 8 15.09 16.56 -4.54
N VAL A 9 14.78 17.71 -3.92
CA VAL A 9 14.02 17.80 -2.68
C VAL A 9 12.58 17.30 -2.89
N ASP A 10 11.94 17.69 -3.99
CA ASP A 10 10.60 17.21 -4.36
C ASP A 10 10.57 15.69 -4.56
N ALA A 11 11.57 15.12 -5.24
CA ALA A 11 11.68 13.67 -5.44
C ALA A 11 11.84 12.91 -4.12
N SER A 12 12.69 13.41 -3.20
CA SER A 12 12.88 12.80 -1.88
C SER A 12 11.60 12.89 -1.03
N ALA A 13 10.94 14.05 -1.02
CA ALA A 13 9.71 14.26 -0.26
C ALA A 13 8.56 13.37 -0.76
N GLU A 14 8.47 13.18 -2.08
CA GLU A 14 7.48 12.31 -2.69
C GLU A 14 7.79 10.82 -2.46
N MET A 15 9.06 10.40 -2.52
CA MET A 15 9.46 9.04 -2.13
C MET A 15 9.10 8.72 -0.68
N ASP A 16 9.26 9.68 0.23
CA ASP A 16 8.86 9.55 1.63
C ASP A 16 7.34 9.48 1.79
N ARG A 17 6.58 10.27 1.02
CA ARG A 17 5.10 10.19 1.00
C ARG A 17 4.64 8.81 0.56
N LEU A 18 5.16 8.32 -0.56
CA LEU A 18 4.85 6.99 -1.10
C LEU A 18 5.22 5.88 -0.10
N GLY A 19 6.39 5.97 0.53
CA GLY A 19 6.81 5.02 1.57
C GLY A 19 5.84 4.97 2.75
N ARG A 20 5.36 6.13 3.23
CA ARG A 20 4.37 6.19 4.32
C ARG A 20 3.02 5.61 3.91
N GLU A 21 2.57 5.82 2.68
CA GLU A 21 1.31 5.28 2.18
C GLU A 21 1.37 3.76 1.99
N ILE A 22 2.46 3.26 1.42
CA ILE A 22 2.74 1.81 1.32
C ILE A 22 2.71 1.17 2.71
N ALA A 23 3.39 1.76 3.70
CA ALA A 23 3.42 1.22 5.06
C ALA A 23 2.02 1.18 5.73
N LYS A 24 1.16 2.16 5.45
CA LYS A 24 -0.24 2.15 5.93
C LYS A 24 -1.04 1.03 5.28
N LEU A 25 -0.88 0.83 3.98
CA LEU A 25 -1.55 -0.26 3.24
C LEU A 25 -1.06 -1.64 3.72
N GLU A 26 0.24 -1.81 3.95
CA GLU A 26 0.80 -3.05 4.51
C GLU A 26 0.21 -3.40 5.88
N GLN A 27 0.04 -2.40 6.76
CA GLN A 27 -0.63 -2.62 8.04
C GLN A 27 -2.11 -3.01 7.88
N ALA A 28 -2.82 -2.40 6.93
CA ALA A 28 -4.21 -2.74 6.64
C ALA A 28 -4.34 -4.17 6.08
N ILE A 29 -3.46 -4.54 5.13
CA ILE A 29 -3.36 -5.88 4.55
C ILE A 29 -3.09 -6.90 5.65
N SER A 30 -2.08 -6.69 6.49
CA SER A 30 -1.73 -7.62 7.57
C SER A 30 -2.90 -7.87 8.53
N ARG A 31 -3.67 -6.83 8.87
CA ARG A 31 -4.88 -6.97 9.71
C ARG A 31 -5.98 -7.75 9.00
N ALA A 32 -6.18 -7.52 7.71
CA ALA A 32 -7.18 -8.23 6.91
C ALA A 32 -6.81 -9.71 6.73
N GLU A 33 -5.55 -10.00 6.42
CA GLU A 33 -5.00 -11.35 6.33
C GLU A 33 -5.13 -12.08 7.66
N ALA A 34 -4.75 -11.45 8.78
CA ALA A 34 -4.89 -12.05 10.10
C ALA A 34 -6.35 -12.38 10.44
N ARG A 35 -7.30 -11.52 10.02
CA ARG A 35 -8.72 -11.76 10.24
C ARG A 35 -9.25 -12.89 9.37
N LEU A 36 -8.85 -12.95 8.10
CA LEU A 36 -9.24 -14.01 7.16
C LEU A 36 -8.54 -15.35 7.43
N ALA A 37 -7.39 -15.35 8.09
CA ALA A 37 -6.69 -16.55 8.52
C ALA A 37 -7.31 -17.18 9.80
N ASN A 38 -8.16 -16.44 10.53
CA ASN A 38 -8.82 -16.94 11.72
C ASN A 38 -10.08 -17.75 11.34
N PRO A 39 -10.10 -19.08 11.55
CA PRO A 39 -11.27 -19.92 11.22
C PRO A 39 -12.53 -19.50 11.97
N ALA A 40 -12.40 -19.04 13.22
CA ALA A 40 -13.54 -18.58 13.99
C ALA A 40 -14.20 -17.34 13.38
N PHE A 41 -13.45 -16.50 12.66
CA PHE A 41 -14.03 -15.39 11.90
C PHE A 41 -14.68 -15.89 10.61
N VAL A 42 -13.97 -16.72 9.83
CA VAL A 42 -14.47 -17.22 8.54
C VAL A 42 -15.74 -18.08 8.70
N ASP A 43 -15.80 -18.89 9.75
CA ASP A 43 -16.90 -19.83 9.96
C ASP A 43 -18.11 -19.21 10.66
N LYS A 44 -17.92 -18.13 11.43
CA LYS A 44 -18.99 -17.51 12.25
C LYS A 44 -19.47 -16.17 11.71
N ALA A 45 -18.65 -15.46 10.93
CA ALA A 45 -19.08 -14.19 10.35
C ALA A 45 -20.06 -14.44 9.19
N PRO A 46 -21.03 -13.52 8.98
CA PRO A 46 -21.86 -13.53 7.79
C PRO A 46 -21.01 -13.57 6.50
N ALA A 47 -21.49 -14.29 5.48
CA ALA A 47 -20.75 -14.52 4.25
C ALA A 47 -20.42 -13.21 3.50
N ASP A 48 -21.31 -12.22 3.56
CA ASP A 48 -21.11 -10.87 3.02
C ASP A 48 -19.98 -10.11 3.74
N VAL A 49 -19.84 -10.29 5.06
CA VAL A 49 -18.75 -9.71 5.85
C VAL A 49 -17.40 -10.32 5.46
N VAL A 50 -17.34 -11.65 5.30
CA VAL A 50 -16.11 -12.34 4.86
C VAL A 50 -15.77 -11.95 3.42
N ALA A 51 -16.75 -11.90 2.52
CA ALA A 51 -16.56 -11.48 1.13
C ALA A 51 -16.06 -10.03 1.04
N THR A 52 -16.64 -9.12 1.83
CA THR A 52 -16.20 -7.72 1.92
C THR A 52 -14.75 -7.63 2.37
N GLU A 53 -14.34 -8.44 3.36
CA GLU A 53 -12.95 -8.40 3.83
C GLU A 53 -11.97 -8.95 2.79
N ARG A 54 -12.35 -9.99 2.05
CA ARG A 54 -11.54 -10.50 0.93
C ARG A 54 -11.41 -9.46 -0.19
N ALA A 55 -12.50 -8.76 -0.50
CA ALA A 55 -12.49 -7.68 -1.50
C ALA A 55 -11.57 -6.53 -1.06
N ARG A 56 -11.66 -6.10 0.21
CA ARG A 56 -10.77 -5.07 0.77
C ARG A 56 -9.31 -5.49 0.74
N LEU A 57 -9.00 -6.75 1.07
CA LEU A 57 -7.65 -7.27 0.99
C LEU A 57 -7.09 -7.18 -0.45
N ALA A 58 -7.89 -7.56 -1.44
CA ALA A 58 -7.51 -7.44 -2.85
C ALA A 58 -7.27 -5.98 -3.26
N GLU A 59 -8.20 -5.08 -2.91
CA GLU A 59 -8.10 -3.65 -3.20
C GLU A 59 -6.83 -3.03 -2.58
N PHE A 60 -6.54 -3.32 -1.32
CA PHE A 60 -5.32 -2.83 -0.68
C PHE A 60 -4.05 -3.39 -1.35
N GLY A 61 -4.10 -4.64 -1.80
CA GLY A 61 -3.02 -5.27 -2.56
C GLY A 61 -2.74 -4.54 -3.88
N GLU A 62 -3.78 -4.22 -4.65
CA GLU A 62 -3.68 -3.48 -5.91
C GLU A 62 -3.17 -2.05 -5.70
N GLN A 63 -3.68 -1.35 -4.69
CA GLN A 63 -3.21 -0.01 -4.32
C GLN A 63 -1.74 -0.04 -3.92
N ARG A 64 -1.33 -0.99 -3.08
CA ARG A 64 0.06 -1.13 -2.65
C ARG A 64 0.96 -1.39 -3.86
N ALA A 65 0.58 -2.30 -4.75
CA ALA A 65 1.35 -2.61 -5.95
C ALA A 65 1.54 -1.37 -6.84
N THR A 66 0.48 -0.58 -7.01
CA THR A 66 0.52 0.67 -7.78
C THR A 66 1.50 1.68 -7.19
N LEU A 67 1.44 1.91 -5.87
CA LEU A 67 2.33 2.85 -5.18
C LEU A 67 3.79 2.37 -5.16
N THR A 68 4.02 1.06 -4.97
CA THR A 68 5.36 0.47 -5.07
C THR A 68 5.95 0.67 -6.45
N ALA A 69 5.19 0.37 -7.52
CA ALA A 69 5.64 0.58 -8.89
C ALA A 69 5.88 2.06 -9.22
N GLN A 70 5.12 2.98 -8.62
CA GLN A 70 5.40 4.42 -8.74
C GLN A 70 6.72 4.78 -8.05
N ARG A 71 6.94 4.31 -6.82
CA ARG A 71 8.15 4.58 -6.04
C ARG A 71 9.41 4.02 -6.72
N GLU A 72 9.33 2.83 -7.29
CA GLU A 72 10.44 2.21 -8.05
C GLU A 72 10.78 3.00 -9.31
N ARG A 73 9.78 3.46 -10.07
CA ARG A 73 9.99 4.33 -11.23
C ARG A 73 10.69 5.62 -10.85
N MET A 74 10.31 6.23 -9.72
CA MET A 74 10.98 7.44 -9.23
C MET A 74 12.43 7.17 -8.84
N ALA A 75 12.71 6.06 -8.14
CA ALA A 75 14.06 5.69 -7.76
C ALA A 75 14.97 5.49 -8.99
N ALA A 76 14.45 4.86 -10.05
CA ALA A 76 15.17 4.66 -11.31
C ALA A 76 15.39 5.95 -12.13
N LEU A 77 14.55 6.97 -11.97
CA LEU A 77 14.72 8.28 -12.61
C LEU A 77 15.72 9.17 -11.87
N SER A 78 16.02 8.86 -10.61
CA SER A 78 16.98 9.57 -9.76
C SER A 78 18.39 8.94 -9.72
N SER A 79 18.61 7.83 -10.46
CA SER A 79 19.89 7.12 -10.54
C SER A 79 20.77 7.54 -11.72
#